data_AF-A0A2G4T031-F1
#
_entry.id   AF-A0A2G4T031-F1
#
_cell.length_a   1.000
_cell.length_b   1.000
_cell.length_c   1.000
_cell.angle_alpha   90.00
_cell.angle_beta   90.00
_cell.angle_gamma   90.00
#
_symmetry.space_group_name_H-M   'P 1'
#
loop_
_entity.id
_entity.type
_entity.pdbx_description
1 polymer ?
#
loop_
_entity_poly.entity_id
_entity_poly.type
_entity_poly.pdbx_seq_one_letter_code
_entity_poly.pdbx_strand_id
1 'polypeptide(L)'
;MQEGGMAMPTVVKQHMISRSNACRSFKEFSLSNSTVLPRSASNKINKGTPQKLFTEHSQFLMDYFDKHPSSTLGLAREELFFHFEGLVILLTALWKHLTEHHFFSLKQASKYNLDRDVERTILLCHEIVNKWIEVGVDFQKNCVVIKIK
;
A
#
# COMPACT_ATOMS: atom_id res chain seq x y z
N MET A 1 9.75 -41.96 28.01
CA MET A 1 8.42 -42.17 28.63
C MET A 1 8.17 -40.94 29.49
N GLN A 2 7.17 -40.07 29.30
CA GLN A 2 5.81 -40.22 28.81
C GLN A 2 5.38 -38.82 28.30
N GLU A 3 4.81 -38.70 27.10
CA GLU A 3 4.15 -37.46 26.69
C GLU A 3 2.94 -37.21 27.58
N GLY A 4 3.00 -36.15 28.38
CA GLY A 4 1.85 -35.64 29.12
C GLY A 4 0.91 -34.89 28.19
N GLY A 5 0.22 -35.61 27.31
CA GLY A 5 -0.80 -35.04 26.43
C GLY A 5 -1.94 -34.47 27.27
N MET A 6 -1.98 -33.15 27.41
CA MET A 6 -3.03 -32.47 28.16
C MET A 6 -4.36 -32.59 27.40
N ALA A 7 -5.39 -33.14 28.04
CA ALA A 7 -6.69 -33.32 27.41
C ALA A 7 -7.29 -31.96 27.03
N MET A 8 -7.86 -31.87 25.82
CA MET A 8 -8.52 -30.69 25.24
C MET A 8 -9.39 -29.84 26.21
N PRO A 9 -10.17 -30.43 27.15
CA PRO A 9 -11.00 -29.65 28.08
C PRO A 9 -10.19 -28.74 29.01
N THR A 10 -8.96 -29.11 29.35
CA THR A 10 -8.09 -28.37 30.28
C THR A 10 -7.47 -27.16 29.58
N VAL A 11 -7.09 -27.31 28.30
CA VAL A 11 -6.49 -26.26 27.46
C VAL A 11 -7.48 -25.13 27.19
N VAL A 12 -8.76 -25.45 26.97
CA VAL A 12 -9.84 -24.46 26.74
C VAL A 12 -10.05 -23.54 27.95
N LYS A 13 -9.96 -24.09 29.17
CA LYS A 13 -10.17 -23.32 30.41
C LYS A 13 -8.99 -22.42 30.75
N GLN A 14 -7.75 -22.83 30.46
CA GLN A 14 -6.55 -22.03 30.75
C GLN A 14 -6.29 -20.91 29.73
N HIS A 15 -6.65 -21.08 28.46
CA HIS A 15 -6.21 -20.17 27.40
C HIS A 15 -7.31 -19.31 26.76
N MET A 16 -8.54 -19.30 27.29
CA MET A 16 -9.67 -18.53 26.75
C MET A 16 -9.91 -18.73 25.24
N ILE A 17 -9.63 -19.93 24.72
CA ILE A 17 -9.87 -20.29 23.32
C ILE A 17 -11.22 -21.00 23.23
N SER A 18 -12.10 -20.55 22.34
CA SER A 18 -13.35 -21.26 22.07
C SER A 18 -13.09 -22.72 21.69
N ARG A 19 -13.89 -23.65 22.25
CA ARG A 19 -13.79 -25.10 22.03
C ARG A 19 -13.74 -25.46 20.54
N SER A 20 -14.49 -24.74 19.71
CA SER A 20 -14.51 -24.95 18.25
C SER A 20 -13.17 -24.63 17.58
N ASN A 21 -12.51 -23.57 18.02
CA ASN A 21 -11.20 -23.18 17.49
C ASN A 21 -10.11 -24.15 17.96
N ALA A 22 -10.15 -24.57 19.23
CA ALA A 22 -9.19 -25.53 19.77
C ALA A 22 -9.28 -26.89 19.04
N CYS A 23 -10.50 -27.37 18.76
CA CYS A 23 -10.72 -28.61 18.02
C CYS A 23 -10.28 -28.51 16.56
N ARG A 24 -10.52 -27.36 15.89
CA ARG A 24 -10.04 -27.12 14.52
C ARG A 24 -8.52 -27.14 14.46
N SER A 25 -7.83 -26.41 15.33
CA SER A 25 -6.37 -26.36 15.35
C SER A 25 -5.75 -27.73 15.62
N PHE A 26 -6.35 -28.52 16.51
CA PHE A 26 -5.89 -29.89 16.77
C PHE A 26 -6.04 -30.79 15.53
N LYS A 27 -7.16 -30.69 14.83
CA LYS A 27 -7.40 -31.46 13.60
C LYS A 27 -6.42 -31.09 12.49
N GLU A 28 -6.16 -29.80 12.30
CA GLU A 28 -5.17 -29.30 11.33
C GLU A 28 -3.75 -29.75 11.68
N PHE A 29 -3.39 -29.74 12.96
CA PHE A 29 -2.09 -30.23 13.43
C PHE A 29 -1.92 -31.73 13.16
N SER A 30 -2.91 -32.55 13.50
CA SER A 30 -2.87 -34.01 13.25
C SER A 30 -2.84 -34.38 11.76
N LEU A 31 -3.40 -33.53 10.89
CA LEU A 31 -3.31 -33.69 9.43
C LEU A 31 -1.93 -33.31 8.86
N SER A 32 -1.15 -32.50 9.58
CA SER A 32 0.14 -31.95 9.12
C SER A 32 1.38 -32.75 9.53
N ASN A 33 1.21 -33.99 10.02
CA ASN A 33 2.30 -34.84 10.55
C ASN A 33 3.20 -34.12 11.57
N SER A 34 2.62 -33.26 12.41
CA SER A 34 3.28 -32.59 13.56
C SER A 34 4.48 -31.71 13.22
N THR A 35 4.72 -31.36 11.95
CA THR A 35 5.91 -30.61 11.52
C THR A 35 5.67 -29.12 11.34
N VAL A 36 4.41 -28.65 11.42
CA VAL A 36 4.04 -27.26 11.14
C VAL A 36 3.09 -26.74 12.22
N LEU A 37 3.45 -25.63 12.87
CA LEU A 37 2.54 -24.91 13.76
C LEU A 37 1.38 -24.33 12.92
N PRO A 38 0.11 -24.52 13.32
CA PRO A 38 -1.02 -23.96 12.57
C PRO A 38 -0.89 -22.43 12.56
N ARG A 39 -0.61 -21.88 11.37
CA ARG A 39 -0.57 -20.44 11.11
C ARG A 39 -1.88 -19.86 11.65
N SER A 40 -1.79 -18.89 12.57
CA SER A 40 -2.98 -18.27 13.14
C SER A 40 -3.91 -17.89 12.00
N ALA A 41 -5.14 -18.40 12.06
CA ALA A 41 -6.15 -18.09 11.09
C ALA A 41 -6.53 -16.61 11.28
N SER A 42 -5.70 -15.71 10.74
CA SER A 42 -6.14 -14.38 10.37
C SER A 42 -7.41 -14.60 9.56
N ASN A 43 -8.53 -14.12 10.11
CA ASN A 43 -9.83 -14.24 9.50
C ASN A 43 -9.65 -13.95 8.01
N LYS A 44 -9.92 -14.94 7.15
CA LYS A 44 -10.07 -14.70 5.72
C LYS A 44 -11.30 -13.80 5.61
N ILE A 45 -11.10 -12.50 5.79
CA ILE A 45 -12.04 -11.48 5.36
C ILE A 45 -12.22 -11.82 3.90
N ASN A 46 -13.44 -12.21 3.54
CA ASN A 46 -13.84 -12.44 2.17
C ASN A 46 -13.42 -11.19 1.39
N LYS A 47 -12.29 -11.27 0.69
CA LYS A 47 -11.86 -10.21 -0.21
C LYS A 47 -12.91 -10.24 -1.30
N GLY A 48 -13.88 -9.33 -1.22
CA GLY A 48 -14.84 -9.11 -2.29
C GLY A 48 -14.09 -9.04 -3.62
N THR A 49 -14.76 -9.50 -4.68
CA THR A 49 -14.21 -9.53 -6.03
C THR A 49 -13.48 -8.22 -6.29
N PRO A 50 -12.16 -8.24 -6.58
CA PRO A 50 -11.44 -7.00 -6.83
C PRO A 50 -12.08 -6.34 -8.05
N GLN A 51 -12.72 -5.18 -7.86
CA GLN A 51 -13.09 -4.33 -8.99
C GLN A 51 -11.78 -3.93 -9.65
N LYS A 52 -11.49 -4.58 -10.78
CA LYS A 52 -10.28 -4.34 -11.55
C LYS A 52 -10.43 -2.98 -12.21
N LEU A 53 -9.49 -2.09 -11.96
CA LEU A 53 -9.28 -0.98 -12.88
C LEU A 53 -8.79 -1.58 -14.20
N PHE A 54 -9.51 -1.30 -15.27
CA PHE A 54 -9.09 -1.67 -16.61
C PHE A 54 -7.96 -0.75 -17.09
N THR A 55 -7.32 -1.14 -18.18
CA THR A 55 -6.25 -0.37 -18.81
C THR A 55 -6.72 1.04 -19.17
N GLU A 56 -7.96 1.18 -19.66
CA GLU A 56 -8.57 2.47 -20.02
C GLU A 56 -8.65 3.45 -18.84
N HIS A 57 -9.11 2.98 -17.68
CA HIS A 57 -9.15 3.79 -16.46
C HIS A 57 -7.76 4.23 -16.02
N SER A 58 -6.76 3.36 -16.23
CA SER A 58 -5.38 3.66 -15.85
C SER A 58 -4.78 4.74 -16.75
N GLN A 59 -5.00 4.62 -18.07
CA GLN A 59 -4.57 5.61 -19.05
C GLN A 59 -5.19 6.98 -18.74
N PHE A 60 -6.49 7.01 -18.45
CA PHE A 60 -7.18 8.24 -18.04
C PHE A 60 -6.54 8.90 -16.82
N LEU A 61 -6.22 8.11 -15.79
CA LEU A 61 -5.58 8.64 -14.58
C LEU A 61 -4.17 9.18 -14.86
N MET A 62 -3.40 8.55 -15.73
CA MET A 62 -2.08 9.05 -16.13
C MET A 62 -2.19 10.40 -16.82
N ASP A 63 -3.05 10.51 -17.83
CA ASP A 63 -3.29 11.76 -18.55
C ASP A 63 -3.82 12.87 -17.63
N TYR A 64 -4.65 12.50 -16.65
CA TYR A 64 -5.16 13.43 -15.66
C TYR A 64 -4.06 13.97 -14.73
N PHE A 65 -3.17 13.10 -14.22
CA PHE A 65 -2.06 13.54 -13.36
C PHE A 65 -0.98 14.30 -14.13
N ASP A 66 -0.77 14.02 -15.41
CA ASP A 66 0.14 14.81 -16.26
C ASP A 66 -0.37 16.24 -16.45
N LYS A 67 -1.69 16.43 -16.58
CA LYS A 67 -2.33 17.76 -16.66
C LYS A 67 -2.48 18.43 -15.30
N HIS A 68 -2.65 17.65 -14.24
CA HIS A 68 -2.94 18.13 -12.88
C HIS A 68 -2.04 17.45 -11.85
N PRO A 69 -0.72 17.74 -11.83
CA PRO A 69 0.25 17.03 -10.99
C PRO A 69 0.04 17.22 -9.48
N SER A 70 -0.61 18.33 -9.09
CA SER A 70 -0.96 18.62 -7.70
C SER A 70 -2.31 18.04 -7.28
N SER A 71 -2.99 17.31 -8.16
CA SER A 71 -4.30 16.75 -7.86
C SER A 71 -4.22 15.69 -6.77
N THR A 72 -5.21 15.67 -5.89
CA THR A 72 -5.28 14.66 -4.84
C THR A 72 -5.89 13.38 -5.39
N LEU A 73 -5.58 12.25 -4.75
CA LEU A 73 -6.17 10.97 -5.10
C LEU A 73 -7.71 10.97 -5.00
N GLY A 74 -8.27 11.79 -4.10
CA GLY A 74 -9.72 11.97 -3.96
C GLY A 74 -10.32 12.65 -5.19
N LEU A 75 -9.73 13.76 -5.63
CA LEU A 75 -10.17 14.48 -6.83
C LEU A 75 -10.01 13.62 -8.09
N ALA A 76 -8.88 12.91 -8.23
CA ALA A 76 -8.68 11.98 -9.34
C ALA A 76 -9.75 10.87 -9.38
N ARG A 77 -10.21 10.40 -8.22
CA ARG A 77 -11.28 9.41 -8.11
C ARG A 77 -12.64 9.98 -8.50
N GLU A 78 -12.95 11.21 -8.10
CA GLU A 78 -14.19 11.88 -8.49
C GLU A 78 -14.25 12.09 -10.01
N GLU A 79 -13.15 12.55 -10.60
CA GLU A 79 -13.04 12.74 -12.04
C GLU A 79 -13.17 11.41 -12.81
N LEU A 80 -12.62 10.33 -12.24
CA LEU A 80 -12.77 8.99 -12.77
C LEU A 80 -14.23 8.52 -12.72
N PHE A 81 -14.99 8.82 -11.67
CA PHE A 81 -16.41 8.48 -11.60
C PHE A 81 -17.27 9.32 -12.54
N PHE A 82 -16.87 10.57 -12.79
CA PHE A 82 -17.54 11.42 -13.77
C PHE A 82 -17.40 10.86 -15.19
N HIS A 83 -16.23 10.32 -15.54
CA HIS A 83 -15.98 9.77 -16.88
C HIS A 83 -16.41 8.30 -17.06
N PHE A 84 -16.48 7.51 -15.99
CA PHE A 84 -16.82 6.09 -16.04
C PHE A 84 -18.01 5.76 -15.15
N GLU A 85 -19.21 5.84 -15.73
CA GLU A 85 -20.46 5.51 -15.03
C GLU A 85 -20.46 4.05 -14.51
N GLY A 86 -20.93 3.86 -13.28
CA GLY A 86 -21.02 2.54 -12.64
C GLY A 86 -19.72 2.02 -12.02
N LEU A 87 -18.60 2.74 -12.16
CA LEU A 87 -17.36 2.39 -11.49
C LEU A 87 -17.43 2.74 -10.00
N VAL A 88 -17.12 1.78 -9.12
CA VAL A 88 -17.14 1.98 -7.66
C VAL A 88 -15.84 1.48 -7.04
N ILE A 89 -14.78 2.28 -7.16
CA ILE A 89 -13.49 1.95 -6.56
C ILE A 89 -13.32 2.59 -5.18
N LEU A 90 -12.71 1.87 -4.24
CA LEU A 90 -12.27 2.45 -2.97
C LEU A 90 -10.98 3.27 -3.17
N LEU A 91 -10.83 4.37 -2.43
CA LEU A 91 -9.61 5.21 -2.50
C LEU A 91 -8.33 4.40 -2.22
N THR A 92 -8.40 3.44 -1.29
CA THR A 92 -7.28 2.54 -0.96
C THR A 92 -6.96 1.56 -2.09
N ALA A 93 -7.97 1.10 -2.83
CA ALA A 93 -7.78 0.24 -3.99
C ALA A 93 -7.17 1.02 -5.16
N LEU A 94 -7.62 2.26 -5.36
CA LEU A 94 -7.04 3.18 -6.35
C LEU A 94 -5.57 3.49 -6.04
N TRP A 95 -5.25 3.79 -4.78
CA TRP A 95 -3.88 4.04 -4.34
C TRP A 95 -2.97 2.83 -4.62
N LYS A 96 -3.42 1.63 -4.27
CA LYS A 96 -2.66 0.39 -4.53
C LYS A 96 -2.46 0.17 -6.01
N HIS A 97 -3.50 0.38 -6.82
CA HIS A 97 -3.39 0.22 -8.26
C HIS A 97 -2.33 1.14 -8.87
N LEU A 98 -2.35 2.43 -8.51
CA LEU A 98 -1.39 3.39 -9.02
C LEU A 98 0.05 3.10 -8.57
N THR A 99 0.23 2.70 -7.31
CA THR A 99 1.56 2.46 -6.73
C THR A 99 2.15 1.10 -7.13
N GLU A 100 1.34 0.05 -7.21
CA GLU A 100 1.78 -1.32 -7.49
C GLU A 100 1.83 -1.63 -9.00
N HIS A 101 0.87 -1.12 -9.80
CA HIS A 101 0.80 -1.44 -11.24
C HIS A 101 1.36 -0.34 -12.15
N HIS A 102 1.32 0.92 -11.73
CA HIS A 102 1.75 2.07 -12.54
C HIS A 102 2.94 2.83 -11.95
N PHE A 103 3.57 2.27 -10.89
CA PHE A 103 4.78 2.79 -10.26
C PHE A 103 4.71 4.26 -9.81
N PHE A 104 3.51 4.78 -9.54
CA PHE A 104 3.37 6.14 -9.04
C PHE A 104 3.99 6.27 -7.65
N SER A 105 4.73 7.37 -7.44
CA SER A 105 5.18 7.77 -6.10
C SER A 105 4.25 8.85 -5.56
N LEU A 106 3.12 8.43 -5.00
CA LEU A 106 2.18 9.34 -4.36
C LEU A 106 2.75 9.82 -3.03
N LYS A 107 2.92 11.13 -2.88
CA LYS A 107 3.36 11.76 -1.63
C LYS A 107 2.18 12.42 -0.93
N GLN A 108 2.16 12.30 0.40
CA GLN A 108 1.29 13.14 1.20
C GLN A 108 1.82 14.58 1.10
N ALA A 109 0.94 15.52 0.73
CA ALA A 109 1.26 16.93 0.80
C ALA A 109 1.57 17.28 2.26
N SER A 110 2.85 17.54 2.55
CA SER A 110 3.27 18.06 3.85
C SER A 110 3.04 19.58 3.87
N LYS A 111 2.73 20.14 5.04
CA LYS A 111 2.80 21.59 5.23
C LYS A 111 4.17 22.08 4.77
N TYR A 112 4.18 23.11 3.94
CA TYR A 112 5.41 23.73 3.48
C TYR A 112 6.16 24.24 4.72
N ASN A 113 7.43 23.86 4.87
CA ASN A 113 8.27 24.47 5.90
C ASN A 113 8.58 25.89 5.43
N LEU A 114 8.13 26.89 6.19
CA LEU A 114 8.39 28.32 5.90
C LEU A 114 9.89 28.59 5.66
N ASP A 115 10.78 27.86 6.34
CA ASP A 115 12.24 27.94 6.14
C ASP A 115 12.70 27.63 4.70
N ARG A 116 11.92 26.87 3.92
CA ARG A 116 12.21 26.61 2.50
C ARG A 116 11.80 27.74 1.57
N ASP A 117 10.89 28.60 2.03
CA ASP A 117 10.37 29.75 1.28
C ASP A 117 11.07 31.05 1.68
N VAL A 118 12.19 30.93 2.40
CA VAL A 118 13.09 32.06 2.65
C VAL A 118 13.93 32.28 1.40
N GLU A 119 13.99 33.53 0.94
CA GLU A 119 14.76 34.00 -0.24
C GLU A 119 16.14 33.31 -0.36
N ARG A 120 16.86 33.23 0.77
CA ARG A 120 18.17 32.61 0.86
C ARG A 120 18.17 31.13 0.43
N THR A 121 17.17 30.36 0.86
CA THR A 121 17.05 28.94 0.54
C THR A 121 16.67 28.75 -0.93
N ILE A 122 15.81 29.61 -1.47
CA ILE A 122 15.42 29.60 -2.88
C ILE A 122 16.63 29.88 -3.77
N LEU A 123 17.41 30.92 -3.46
CA LEU A 123 18.62 31.27 -4.21
C LEU A 123 19.67 30.16 -4.16
N LEU A 124 19.88 29.54 -2.99
CA LEU A 124 20.80 28.42 -2.85
C LEU A 124 20.37 27.22 -3.70
N CYS A 125 19.07 26.89 -3.70
CA CYS A 125 18.53 25.83 -4.55
C CYS A 125 18.74 26.14 -6.04
N HIS A 126 18.49 27.38 -6.46
CA HIS A 126 18.70 27.81 -7.84
C HIS A 126 20.18 27.69 -8.26
N GLU A 127 21.12 28.10 -7.40
CA GLU A 127 22.55 27.98 -7.67
C GLU A 127 23.00 26.52 -7.80
N ILE A 128 22.51 25.63 -6.93
CA ILE A 128 22.82 24.20 -6.99
C ILE A 128 22.29 23.58 -8.28
N VAL A 129 21.04 23.89 -8.64
CA VAL A 129 20.42 23.38 -9.87
C VAL A 129 21.19 23.85 -11.10
N ASN A 130 21.60 25.12 -11.16
CA ASN A 130 22.41 25.63 -12.27
C ASN A 130 23.76 24.93 -12.38
N LYS A 131 24.47 24.69 -11.26
CA LYS A 131 25.71 23.91 -11.27
C LYS A 131 25.51 22.49 -11.81
N TRP A 132 24.38 21.88 -11.50
CA TRP A 132 24.06 20.54 -12.02
C TRP A 132 23.79 20.55 -13.53
N ILE A 133 23.08 21.57 -14.01
CA ILE A 133 22.85 21.78 -15.45
C ILE A 133 24.17 22.00 -16.18
N GLU A 134 25.09 22.79 -15.63
CA GLU A 134 26.43 23.02 -16.19
C GLU A 134 27.26 21.73 -16.30
N VAL A 135 27.10 20.80 -15.34
CA VAL A 135 27.75 19.48 -15.35
C VAL A 135 27.03 18.48 -16.28
N GLY A 136 25.95 18.89 -16.94
CA GLY A 136 25.18 18.07 -17.88
C GLY A 136 24.17 17.12 -17.21
N VAL A 137 23.83 17.36 -15.93
CA VAL A 137 22.81 16.59 -15.22
C VAL A 137 21.42 17.12 -15.59
N ASP A 138 20.75 16.41 -16.50
CA ASP A 138 19.32 16.61 -16.76
C ASP A 138 18.50 15.96 -15.64
N PHE A 139 18.07 16.74 -14.65
CA PHE A 139 17.29 16.25 -13.51
C PHE A 139 15.91 15.72 -13.92
N GLN A 140 15.40 16.05 -15.10
CA GLN A 140 14.12 15.57 -15.60
C GLN A 140 14.26 14.19 -16.27
N LYS A 141 15.44 13.88 -16.83
CA LYS A 141 15.73 12.59 -17.49
C LYS A 141 16.58 11.63 -16.64
N ASN A 142 17.41 12.14 -15.74
CA ASN A 142 18.45 11.36 -15.04
C ASN A 142 18.18 11.14 -13.54
N CYS A 143 17.07 11.65 -12.98
CA CYS A 143 16.82 11.48 -11.56
C CYS A 143 16.28 10.08 -11.21
N VAL A 144 17.13 9.27 -10.56
CA VAL A 144 16.67 8.11 -9.80
C VAL A 144 16.44 8.55 -8.35
N VAL A 145 15.19 8.61 -7.90
CA VAL A 145 14.86 8.92 -6.51
C VAL A 145 15.15 7.68 -5.65
N ILE A 146 16.32 7.63 -5.03
CA ILE A 146 16.69 6.55 -4.10
C ILE A 146 15.94 6.78 -2.78
N LYS A 147 14.96 5.92 -2.48
CA LYS A 147 14.31 5.87 -1.16
C LYS A 147 15.20 5.08 -0.21
N ILE A 148 15.77 5.76 0.79
CA ILE A 148 16.40 5.12 1.94
C ILE A 148 15.26 4.64 2.86
N LYS A 149 15.27 3.34 3.19
CA LYS A 149 14.30 2.68 4.08
C LYS A 149 14.65 2.91 5.54
#